data_AF-A0A5K1AUW9-F1
#
_entry.id   AF-A0A5K1AUW9-F1
#
_cell.length_a   1.000
_cell.length_b   1.000
_cell.length_c   1.000
_cell.angle_alpha   90.00
_cell.angle_beta   90.00
_cell.angle_gamma   90.00
#
_symmetry.space_group_name_H-M   'P 1'
#
loop_
_entity.id
_entity.type
_entity.pdbx_description
1 polymer ?
#
loop_
_entity_poly.entity_id
_entity_poly.type
_entity_poly.pdbx_seq_one_letter_code
_entity_poly.pdbx_strand_id
1 'polypeptide(L)' 'EELEESEETTIYDNYKFLAREDIDRLKLTNLIGTDLLRAYMHGFFIDYRVYQK' A
#
# COMPACT_ATOMS: atom_id res chain seq x y z
N GLU A 1 1.59 29.86 -9.46
CA GLU A 1 1.68 28.68 -10.32
C GLU A 1 2.40 27.62 -9.51
N GLU A 2 1.65 26.74 -8.86
CA GLU A 2 2.00 25.33 -8.58
C GLU A 2 0.64 24.63 -8.59
N LEU A 3 0.15 24.43 -9.81
CA LEU A 3 -0.87 23.44 -10.14
C LEU A 3 -0.23 22.06 -9.89
N GLU A 4 -1.08 21.05 -9.61
CA GLU A 4 -0.77 19.62 -9.45
C GLU A 4 -0.73 19.09 -8.00
N GLU A 5 -1.89 19.08 -7.33
CA GLU A 5 -2.37 17.84 -6.70
C GLU A 5 -3.78 17.57 -7.22
N SER A 6 -3.88 17.45 -8.54
CA SER A 6 -5.08 16.96 -9.19
C SER A 6 -5.23 15.47 -8.89
N GLU A 7 -6.21 15.16 -8.04
CA GLU A 7 -7.14 14.05 -8.30
C GLU A 7 -6.56 12.62 -8.36
N GLU A 8 -5.84 12.17 -7.32
CA GLU A 8 -5.57 10.72 -7.14
C GLU A 8 -6.32 10.07 -5.97
N THR A 9 -7.26 10.79 -5.36
CA THR A 9 -8.01 10.34 -4.16
C THR A 9 -9.00 9.20 -4.37
N THR A 10 -9.14 8.65 -5.58
CA THR A 10 -10.12 7.58 -5.86
C THR A 10 -9.51 6.21 -6.17
N ILE A 11 -8.22 6.11 -6.48
CA ILE A 11 -7.58 4.81 -6.81
C ILE A 11 -7.14 4.06 -5.53
N TYR A 12 -6.89 4.80 -4.44
CA TYR A 12 -6.38 4.24 -3.18
C TYR A 12 -7.45 3.81 -2.18
N ASP A 13 -8.75 3.94 -2.47
CA ASP A 13 -9.80 3.53 -1.50
C ASP A 13 -9.67 2.03 -1.13
N ASN A 14 -9.19 1.23 -2.08
CA ASN A 14 -8.95 -0.20 -1.90
C ASN A 14 -7.52 -0.55 -1.51
N TYR A 15 -6.66 0.41 -1.21
CA TYR A 15 -5.27 0.16 -0.82
C TYR A 15 -4.96 0.78 0.53
N LYS A 16 -4.42 -0.02 1.44
CA LYS A 16 -3.94 0.45 2.73
C LYS A 16 -2.43 0.60 2.69
N PHE A 17 -1.93 1.75 3.12
CA PHE A 17 -0.50 1.91 3.36
C PHE A 17 -0.11 1.23 4.67
N LEU A 18 0.96 0.45 4.64
CA LEU A 18 1.58 -0.23 5.76
C LEU A 18 3.06 0.11 5.83
N ALA A 19 3.55 0.40 7.03
CA ALA A 19 4.97 0.56 7.26
C ALA A 19 5.68 -0.80 7.16
N ARG A 20 6.99 -0.79 6.90
CA ARG A 20 7.81 -2.02 6.87
C ARG A 20 7.65 -2.84 8.16
N GLU A 21 7.55 -2.17 9.30
CA GLU A 21 7.34 -2.80 10.60
C GLU A 21 6.00 -3.53 10.68
N ASP A 22 4.92 -2.96 10.14
CA ASP A 22 3.61 -3.61 10.10
C ASP A 22 3.60 -4.82 9.17
N ILE A 23 4.33 -4.76 8.04
CA ILE A 23 4.50 -5.92 7.15
C ILE A 23 5.17 -7.09 7.88
N ASP A 24 6.17 -6.81 8.70
CA ASP A 24 6.87 -7.83 9.48
C ASP A 24 5.97 -8.40 10.60
N ARG A 25 5.28 -7.51 11.34
CA ARG A 25 4.34 -7.89 12.40
C ARG A 25 3.16 -8.72 11.91
N LEU A 26 2.62 -8.38 10.74
CA LEU A 26 1.51 -9.10 10.10
C LEU A 26 1.99 -10.33 9.31
N LYS A 27 3.30 -10.60 9.27
CA LYS A 27 3.91 -11.70 8.49
C LYS A 27 3.56 -11.66 7.00
N LEU A 28 3.41 -10.44 6.46
CA LEU A 28 3.10 -10.17 5.05
C LEU A 28 4.36 -10.07 4.19
N THR A 29 5.53 -10.36 4.76
CA THR A 29 6.83 -10.34 4.06
C THR A 29 6.85 -11.27 2.85
N ASN A 30 6.09 -12.35 2.85
CA ASN A 30 5.95 -13.26 1.69
C ASN A 30 5.20 -12.64 0.50
N LEU A 31 4.46 -11.54 0.72
CA LEU A 31 3.76 -10.83 -0.35
C LEU A 31 4.65 -9.77 -1.02
N ILE A 32 5.83 -9.47 -0.47
CA ILE A 32 6.77 -8.52 -1.05
C ILE A 32 7.21 -9.04 -2.42
N GLY A 33 7.00 -8.22 -3.45
CA GLY A 33 7.31 -8.58 -4.85
C GLY A 33 6.14 -9.24 -5.60
N THR A 34 4.97 -9.39 -4.95
CA THR A 34 3.71 -9.77 -5.61
C THR A 34 2.90 -8.53 -6.00
N ASP A 35 1.95 -8.69 -6.92
CA ASP A 35 1.03 -7.60 -7.31
C ASP A 35 0.13 -7.11 -6.17
N LEU A 36 0.01 -7.88 -5.08
CA LEU A 36 -0.79 -7.55 -3.91
C LEU A 36 -0.09 -6.57 -2.97
N LEU A 37 1.23 -6.45 -3.06
CA LEU A 37 2.05 -5.59 -2.19
C LEU A 37 2.98 -4.71 -3.03
N ARG A 38 2.61 -3.44 -3.18
CA ARG A 38 3.42 -2.47 -3.91
C ARG A 38 4.36 -1.74 -2.97
N ALA A 39 5.66 -1.86 -3.19
CA ALA A 39 6.64 -1.05 -2.48
C ALA A 39 6.48 0.42 -2.88
N TYR A 40 6.42 1.31 -1.90
CA TYR A 40 6.31 2.75 -2.13
C TYR A 40 7.08 3.55 -1.07
N MET A 41 8.05 4.34 -1.52
CA MET A 41 8.95 5.14 -0.67
C MET A 41 9.58 4.29 0.44
N HIS A 42 9.02 4.34 1.66
CA HIS A 42 9.50 3.68 2.88
C HIS A 42 8.54 2.62 3.43
N GLY A 43 7.47 2.31 2.70
CA GLY A 43 6.46 1.35 3.11
C GLY A 43 5.88 0.61 1.92
N PHE A 44 4.68 0.08 2.13
CA PHE A 44 4.02 -0.79 1.18
C PHE A 44 2.53 -0.48 1.11
N PHE A 45 1.99 -0.41 -0.10
CA PHE A 45 0.55 -0.45 -0.31
C PHE A 45 0.11 -1.91 -0.44
N ILE A 46 -0.79 -2.33 0.44
CA ILE A 46 -1.48 -3.63 0.35
C ILE A 46 -2.91 -3.43 -0.14
N ASP A 47 -3.38 -4.33 -0.99
CA ASP A 47 -4.80 -4.38 -1.36
C ASP A 47 -5.65 -4.70 -0.13
N TYR A 48 -6.64 -3.85 0.16
CA TYR A 48 -7.51 -3.94 1.32
C TYR A 48 -8.28 -5.27 1.37
N ARG A 49 -8.55 -5.90 0.21
CA ARG A 49 -9.20 -7.23 0.12
C ARG A 49 -8.33 -8.34 0.71
N VAL A 50 -7.01 -8.20 0.63
CA VAL A 50 -6.05 -9.12 1.24
C VAL A 50 -5.91 -8.83 2.72
N TYR A 51 -5.90 -7.55 3.08
CA TYR A 51 -5.78 -7.11 4.47
C TYR A 51 -6.99 -7.48 5.35
N GLN A 52 -8.22 -7.47 4.80
CA GLN A 52 -9.43 -7.85 5.52
C GLN A 52 -9.67 -9.36 5.64
N LYS A 53 -8.88 -10.20 4.95
CA LYS A 53 -9.10 -11.64 4.89
C LYS A 53 -8.38 -12.37 6.01
#